data_AF-A0A164L1U8-F1
#
_entry.id   AF-A0A164L1U8-F1
#
_cell.length_a   1.000
_cell.length_b   1.000
_cell.length_c   1.000
_cell.angle_alpha   90.00
_cell.angle_beta   90.00
_cell.angle_gamma   90.00
#
_symmetry.space_group_name_H-M   'P 1'
#
loop_
_entity.id
_entity.type
_entity.pdbx_description
1 polymer ?
#
loop_
_entity_poly.entity_id
_entity_poly.type
_entity_poly.pdbx_seq_one_letter_code
_entity_poly.pdbx_strand_id
1 'polypeptide(L)' 'MAWTMRLPDDEEAALDVQARAEGRSKHDITRDALRLYLLRNRTWDTPLFADDEGLDLGGPISKDDIRDIMHRSA' A
#
# COMPACT_ATOMS: atom_id res chain seq x y z
N MET A 1 11.31 21.51 14.70
CA MET A 1 12.49 20.84 14.11
C MET A 1 12.04 20.21 12.81
N ALA A 2 12.52 20.70 11.67
CA ALA A 2 12.28 20.03 10.39
C ALA A 2 13.31 18.89 10.26
N TRP A 3 12.84 17.65 10.20
CA TRP A 3 13.70 16.50 9.89
C TRP A 3 13.96 16.50 8.38
N THR A 4 15.23 16.45 7.95
CA THR A 4 15.60 16.14 6.56
C THR A 4 16.12 14.71 6.47
N MET A 5 15.42 13.87 5.72
CA MET A 5 15.83 12.49 5.46
C MET A 5 16.98 12.48 4.46
N ARG A 6 18.02 11.69 4.74
CA ARG A 6 19.18 11.50 3.86
C ARG A 6 19.26 10.02 3.52
N LEU A 7 19.21 9.72 2.24
CA LEU A 7 19.42 8.38 1.71
C LEU A 7 20.92 8.19 1.40
N PRO A 8 21.45 6.96 1.50
CA PRO A 8 22.70 6.58 0.86
C PRO A 8 22.72 6.95 -0.63
N ASP A 9 23.90 7.24 -1.19
CA ASP A 9 24.04 7.73 -2.57
C ASP A 9 23.45 6.77 -3.62
N ASP A 10 23.54 5.47 -3.39
CA ASP A 10 22.96 4.43 -4.25
C ASP A 10 21.43 4.40 -4.19
N GLU A 11 20.86 4.54 -2.99
CA GLU A 11 19.41 4.66 -2.80
C GLU A 11 18.85 5.97 -3.37
N GLU A 12 19.57 7.08 -3.22
CA GLU A 12 19.20 8.37 -3.82
C GLU A 12 19.22 8.29 -5.37
N ALA A 13 20.24 7.63 -5.94
CA ALA A 13 20.33 7.39 -7.38
C ALA A 13 19.19 6.49 -7.89
N ALA A 14 18.82 5.45 -7.12
CA ALA A 14 17.68 4.60 -7.45
C ALA A 14 16.36 5.39 -7.42
N LEU A 15 16.18 6.27 -6.43
CA LEU A 15 15.01 7.13 -6.32
C LEU A 15 14.92 8.13 -7.48
N ASP A 16 16.05 8.67 -7.96
CA ASP A 16 16.10 9.51 -9.16
C ASP A 16 15.65 8.75 -10.42
N VAL A 17 16.07 7.51 -10.59
CA VAL A 17 15.64 6.65 -11.71
C VAL A 17 14.14 6.40 -11.65
N GLN A 18 13.61 6.08 -10.48
CA GLN A 18 12.18 5.85 -10.27
C GLN A 18 11.34 7.11 -10.52
N ALA A 19 11.76 8.27 -10.01
CA ALA A 19 11.07 9.54 -10.21
C ALA A 19 10.95 9.89 -11.71
N ARG A 20 11.99 9.62 -12.50
CA ARG A 20 11.96 9.81 -13.96
C ARG A 20 11.03 8.81 -14.64
N ALA A 21 11.04 7.54 -14.22
CA ALA A 21 10.19 6.50 -14.80
C ALA A 21 8.70 6.73 -14.51
N GLU A 22 8.36 7.19 -13.30
CA GLU A 22 6.98 7.46 -12.89
C GLU A 22 6.48 8.85 -13.30
N GLY A 23 7.37 9.78 -13.67
CA GLY A 23 7.01 11.17 -13.95
C GLY A 23 6.51 11.92 -12.71
N ARG A 24 6.96 11.53 -11.51
CA ARG A 24 6.51 12.04 -10.21
C ARG A 24 7.68 12.60 -9.41
N SER A 25 7.40 13.46 -8.43
CA SER A 25 8.44 14.00 -7.57
C SER A 25 8.97 12.94 -6.60
N LYS A 26 10.27 12.99 -6.28
CA LYS A 26 10.88 12.14 -5.24
C LYS A 26 10.18 12.23 -3.90
N HIS A 27 9.69 13.43 -3.58
CA HIS A 27 8.95 13.72 -2.35
C HIS A 27 7.63 12.95 -2.28
N ASP A 28 6.89 12.87 -3.38
CA ASP A 28 5.62 12.14 -3.42
C ASP A 28 5.84 10.62 -3.37
N ILE A 29 6.85 10.13 -4.10
CA ILE A 29 7.24 8.71 -4.05
C ILE A 29 7.64 8.33 -2.61
N THR A 30 8.49 9.12 -1.98
CA THR A 30 8.96 8.85 -0.60
C THR A 30 7.80 8.92 0.40
N ARG A 31 6.89 9.90 0.24
CA ARG A 31 5.70 10.02 1.09
C ARG A 31 4.81 8.78 0.97
N ASP A 32 4.55 8.31 -0.24
CA ASP A 32 3.71 7.14 -0.47
C ASP A 32 4.38 5.86 0.05
N ALA A 33 5.68 5.70 -0.20
CA ALA A 33 6.45 4.58 0.34
C ALA A 33 6.41 4.54 1.87
N LEU A 34 6.60 5.69 2.53
CA LEU A 34 6.50 5.79 3.98
C LEU A 34 5.08 5.49 4.47
N ARG A 35 4.06 6.00 3.78
CA ARG A 35 2.66 5.68 4.10
C ARG A 35 2.39 4.18 4.04
N LEU A 36 2.84 3.51 2.98
CA LEU A 36 2.68 2.06 2.82
C LEU A 36 3.44 1.29 3.91
N TYR A 37 4.67 1.70 4.22
CA TYR A 37 5.44 1.12 5.32
C TYR A 37 4.70 1.25 6.66
N LEU A 38 4.19 2.43 6.99
CA LEU A 38 3.45 2.66 8.23
C LEU A 38 2.17 1.83 8.29
N LEU A 39 1.41 1.74 7.19
CA LEU A 39 0.19 0.93 7.14
C LEU A 39 0.50 -0.57 7.31
N ARG A 40 1.57 -1.05 6.69
CA ARG A 40 1.99 -2.46 6.77
C ARG A 40 2.46 -2.85 8.17
N ASN A 41 3.15 -1.94 8.85
CA ASN A 41 3.71 -2.19 10.18
C ASN A 41 2.81 -1.67 11.31
N ARG A 42 1.61 -1.19 10.97
CA ARG A 42 0.62 -0.79 11.97
C ARG A 42 0.14 -2.03 12.71
N THR A 43 0.42 -2.08 14.00
CA THR A 43 -0.13 -3.06 14.92
C THR A 43 -1.35 -2.47 15.62
N TRP A 44 -2.28 -3.34 16.01
CA TRP A 44 -3.36 -2.99 16.95
C TRP A 44 -3.10 -3.68 18.27
N ASP A 45 -3.25 -2.95 19.37
CA ASP A 45 -3.11 -3.52 20.72
C ASP A 45 -4.22 -4.54 21.01
N THR A 46 -5.39 -4.35 20.41
CA THR A 46 -6.53 -5.27 20.45
C THR A 46 -6.76 -5.87 19.06
N PRO A 47 -6.94 -7.19 18.94
CA PRO A 47 -7.37 -7.83 17.71
C PRO A 47 -8.67 -7.22 17.15
N LEU A 48 -8.82 -7.20 15.82
CA LEU A 48 -10.06 -6.73 15.19
C LEU A 48 -11.25 -7.66 15.45
N PHE A 49 -10.99 -8.92 15.76
CA PHE A 49 -11.98 -9.96 16.03
C PHE A 49 -11.51 -10.80 17.21
N ALA A 50 -12.44 -11.32 17.99
CA ALA A 50 -12.12 -12.29 19.04
C ALA A 50 -11.67 -13.62 18.44
N ASP A 51 -10.94 -14.45 19.20
CA ASP A 51 -10.40 -15.73 18.70
C ASP A 51 -11.49 -16.71 18.22
N ASP A 52 -12.72 -16.56 18.69
CA ASP A 52 -13.91 -17.32 18.31
C ASP A 52 -14.75 -16.65 17.20
N GLU A 53 -14.40 -15.42 16.82
CA GLU A 53 -15.04 -14.67 15.74
C GLU A 53 -14.20 -14.80 14.46
N GLY A 54 -14.46 -15.87 13.71
CA GLY A 54 -13.89 -16.04 12.38
C GLY A 54 -14.44 -15.01 11.40
N LEU A 55 -13.57 -14.37 10.61
CA LEU A 55 -13.99 -13.54 9.49
C LEU A 55 -14.30 -14.44 8.28
N ASP A 56 -15.58 -14.58 7.93
CA ASP A 56 -15.98 -15.21 6.68
C ASP A 56 -15.61 -14.29 5.51
N LEU A 57 -14.58 -14.68 4.76
CA LEU A 57 -14.15 -13.98 3.54
C LEU A 57 -15.01 -14.35 2.32
N GLY A 58 -16.03 -15.19 2.51
CA GLY A 58 -16.82 -15.79 1.45
C GLY A 58 -16.11 -16.96 0.78
N GLY A 59 -16.80 -17.55 -0.21
CA GLY A 59 -16.24 -18.60 -1.06
C GLY A 59 -15.22 -18.07 -2.08
N PRO A 60 -14.55 -18.97 -2.82
CA PRO A 60 -13.66 -18.59 -3.91
C PRO A 60 -14.36 -17.71 -4.93
N ILE A 61 -13.73 -16.60 -5.32
CA ILE A 61 -14.24 -15.72 -6.38
C ILE A 61 -13.96 -16.35 -7.74
N SER A 62 -15.02 -16.64 -8.51
CA SER A 62 -14.94 -17.18 -9.86
C SER A 62 -14.74 -16.08 -10.91
N LYS A 63 -14.39 -16.49 -12.15
CA LYS A 63 -14.29 -15.55 -13.28
C LYS A 63 -15.63 -14.92 -13.64
N ASP A 64 -16.73 -15.63 -13.40
CA ASP A 64 -18.07 -15.15 -13.71
C ASP A 64 -18.50 -14.11 -12.67
N ASP A 65 -18.15 -14.29 -11.38
CA ASP A 65 -18.36 -13.28 -10.33
C ASP A 65 -17.66 -11.96 -10.65
N ILE A 66 -16.41 -12.02 -11.13
CA ILE A 66 -15.65 -10.83 -11.54
C ILE A 66 -16.33 -10.14 -12.72
N ARG A 67 -16.77 -10.91 -13.71
CA ARG A 67 -17.43 -10.38 -14.91
C ARG A 67 -18.74 -9.68 -14.55
N ASP A 68 -19.56 -10.30 -13.70
CA ASP A 68 -20.85 -9.76 -13.28
C ASP A 68 -20.68 -8.46 -12.47
N ILE A 69 -19.70 -8.39 -11.58
CA ILE A 69 -19.38 -7.16 -10.84
C ILE A 69 -18.95 -6.03 -11.80
N MET A 70 -18.09 -6.33 -12.77
CA MET A 70 -17.59 -5.33 -13.72
C MET A 70 -18.66 -4.83 -14.70
N HIS A 71 -19.70 -5.60 -14.96
CA HIS A 71 -20.82 -5.23 -15.85
C HIS A 71 -22.06 -4.73 -15.12
N ARG A 72 -22.07 -4.73 -13.79
CA ARG A 72 -23.11 -4.07 -13.02
C ARG A 72 -22.95 -2.56 -13.19
N SER A 73 -23.87 -1.93 -13.93
CA SER A 73 -23.96 -0.46 -13.97
C SER A 73 -24.07 0.08 -12.54
N ALA A 74 -23.30 1.13 -12.27
CA ALA A 74 -23.25 1.83 -10.97
C ALA A 74 -24.62 2.36 -10.52
#